data_AF-A0A8S0TLS2-F1
#
_entry.id   AF-A0A8S0TLS2-F1
#
_cell.length_a   1.000
_cell.length_b   1.000
_cell.length_c   1.000
_cell.angle_alpha   90.00
_cell.angle_beta   90.00
_cell.angle_gamma   90.00
#
_symmetry.space_group_name_H-M   'P 1'
#
loop_
_entity.id
_entity.type
_entity.pdbx_description
1 polymer ?
#
loop_
_entity_poly.entity_id
_entity_poly.type
_entity_poly.pdbx_seq_one_letter_code
_entity_poly.pdbx_strand_id
1 'polypeptide(L)'
;MARNLGFFLAILGLFLGIVSASNWNILNQKKGKYGLQITLKNYCESWRMNVELHNIRDFEVVPEECVQYIGKYMTSTQYKVDSERTIDECTVHMFTSCDFKKDGKDAWIFDIDDTLL
;
A
#
# COMPACT_ATOMS: atom_id res chain seq x y z
N MET A 1 7.52 -33.13 -36.83
CA MET A 1 7.05 -31.78 -36.43
C MET A 1 6.53 -31.74 -34.99
N ALA A 2 5.66 -32.65 -34.55
CA ALA A 2 5.13 -32.67 -33.17
C ALA A 2 6.18 -32.79 -32.04
N ARG A 3 7.26 -33.57 -32.25
CA ARG A 3 8.33 -33.74 -31.25
C ARG A 3 9.06 -32.42 -30.94
N ASN A 4 9.31 -31.59 -31.94
CA ASN A 4 9.97 -30.30 -31.76
C ASN A 4 9.04 -29.29 -31.08
N LEU A 5 7.73 -29.36 -31.34
CA LEU A 5 6.72 -28.50 -30.70
C LEU A 5 6.64 -28.74 -29.19
N GLY A 6 6.71 -30.00 -28.75
CA GLY A 6 6.74 -30.35 -27.31
C GLY A 6 7.97 -29.81 -26.59
N PHE A 7 9.15 -29.86 -27.24
CA PHE A 7 10.37 -29.25 -26.71
C PHE A 7 10.26 -27.72 -26.64
N PHE A 8 9.72 -27.07 -27.67
CA PHE A 8 9.50 -25.62 -27.65
C PHE A 8 8.52 -25.19 -26.55
N LEU A 9 7.44 -25.92 -26.33
CA LEU A 9 6.47 -25.64 -25.26
C LEU A 9 7.07 -25.84 -23.86
N ALA A 10 7.90 -26.88 -23.67
CA ALA A 10 8.61 -27.11 -22.40
C ALA A 10 9.62 -25.99 -22.10
N ILE A 11 10.37 -25.56 -23.12
CA ILE A 11 11.32 -24.45 -23.01
C ILE A 11 10.60 -23.13 -22.72
N LEU A 12 9.47 -22.86 -23.37
CA LEU A 12 8.65 -21.67 -23.12
C LEU A 12 8.05 -21.67 -21.70
N GLY A 13 7.59 -22.82 -21.21
CA GLY A 13 7.12 -22.98 -19.82
C GLY A 13 8.23 -22.73 -18.79
N LEU A 14 9.46 -23.20 -19.08
CA LEU A 14 10.65 -22.90 -18.28
C LEU A 14 10.97 -21.41 -18.27
N PHE A 15 10.92 -20.72 -19.41
CA PHE A 15 11.18 -19.29 -19.48
C PHE A 15 10.11 -18.45 -18.77
N LEU A 16 8.83 -18.82 -18.86
CA LEU A 16 7.76 -18.14 -18.12
C LEU A 16 7.92 -18.29 -16.60
N GLY A 17 8.33 -19.46 -16.11
CA GLY A 17 8.65 -19.67 -14.70
C GLY A 17 9.86 -18.87 -14.20
N ILE A 18 10.89 -18.69 -15.04
CA ILE A 18 12.08 -17.91 -14.69
C ILE A 18 11.79 -16.40 -14.68
N VAL A 19 10.93 -15.90 -15.58
CA VAL A 19 10.52 -14.48 -15.61
C VAL A 19 9.67 -14.14 -14.39
N SER A 20 8.75 -15.02 -13.97
CA SER A 20 7.98 -14.86 -12.72
C SER A 20 8.84 -14.93 -11.46
N ALA A 21 9.98 -15.63 -11.51
CA ALA A 21 10.91 -15.76 -10.37
C ALA A 21 12.01 -14.69 -10.38
N SER A 22 12.03 -13.77 -11.35
CA SER A 22 12.89 -12.61 -11.26
C SER A 22 12.35 -11.72 -10.15
N ASN A 23 12.94 -11.83 -8.95
CA ASN A 23 12.74 -10.96 -7.79
C ASN A 23 12.84 -9.50 -8.24
N TRP A 24 11.73 -8.93 -8.69
CA TRP A 24 11.59 -7.53 -9.06
C TRP A 24 11.53 -6.74 -7.76
N ASN A 25 12.69 -6.61 -7.13
CA ASN A 25 12.85 -5.85 -5.92
C ASN A 25 13.37 -4.47 -6.30
N ILE A 26 12.61 -3.41 -6.03
CA ILE A 26 13.05 -2.05 -6.34
C ILE A 26 14.36 -1.69 -5.61
N LEU A 27 14.67 -2.40 -4.51
CA LEU A 27 15.93 -2.27 -3.76
C LEU A 27 17.12 -2.77 -4.58
N ASN A 28 16.93 -3.76 -5.48
CA ASN A 28 17.99 -4.20 -6.40
C ASN A 28 18.30 -3.15 -7.46
N GLN A 29 17.35 -2.27 -7.80
CA GLN A 29 17.60 -1.16 -8.74
C GLN A 29 18.30 0.04 -8.07
N LYS A 30 18.29 0.14 -6.74
CA LYS A 30 18.83 1.28 -6.01
C LYS A 30 20.05 0.92 -5.17
N LYS A 31 21.18 0.59 -5.84
CA LYS A 31 22.50 0.94 -5.27
C LYS A 31 22.49 2.47 -5.11
N GLY A 32 22.39 2.94 -3.86
CA GLY A 32 22.03 4.31 -3.51
C GLY A 32 22.69 5.37 -4.38
N LYS A 33 21.89 6.07 -5.19
CA LYS A 33 22.27 7.37 -5.71
C LYS A 33 22.48 8.26 -4.48
N TYR A 34 23.69 8.80 -4.31
CA TYR A 34 24.07 9.74 -3.24
C TYR A 34 24.34 9.16 -1.82
N GLY A 35 24.62 7.86 -1.67
CA GLY A 35 25.02 7.31 -0.36
C GLY A 35 23.87 7.14 0.65
N LEU A 36 22.62 7.34 0.22
CA LEU A 36 21.43 7.05 1.02
C LEU A 36 21.29 5.53 1.22
N GLN A 37 21.34 5.06 2.46
CA GLN A 37 21.08 3.65 2.78
C GLN A 37 19.58 3.37 2.78
N ILE A 38 19.10 2.78 1.70
CA ILE A 38 17.74 2.27 1.60
C ILE A 38 17.73 0.85 2.17
N THR A 39 16.92 0.66 3.21
CA THR A 39 16.66 -0.64 3.84
C THR A 39 15.25 -1.08 3.48
N LEU A 40 14.93 -2.36 3.62
CA LEU A 40 13.56 -2.83 3.37
C LEU A 40 12.54 -2.12 4.28
N LYS A 41 12.90 -1.89 5.55
CA LYS A 41 12.05 -1.17 6.51
C LYS A 41 11.72 0.24 6.03
N ASN A 42 12.74 1.07 5.77
CA ASN A 42 12.49 2.47 5.39
C ASN A 42 11.87 2.60 4.00
N TYR A 43 12.12 1.64 3.12
CA TYR A 43 11.45 1.55 1.83
C TYR A 43 9.95 1.31 1.99
N CYS A 44 9.55 0.29 2.75
CA CYS A 44 8.14 -0.04 2.94
C CYS A 44 7.39 1.01 3.76
N GLU A 45 8.05 1.64 4.75
CA GLU A 45 7.54 2.82 5.46
C GLU A 45 7.27 3.98 4.49
N SER A 46 8.24 4.28 3.63
CA SER A 46 8.11 5.36 2.63
C SER A 46 7.03 5.04 1.61
N TRP A 47 6.92 3.77 1.18
CA TRP A 47 5.88 3.33 0.26
C TRP A 47 4.49 3.57 0.85
N ARG A 48 4.23 3.08 2.08
CA ARG A 48 2.96 3.30 2.79
C ARG A 48 2.63 4.79 2.88
N MET A 49 3.58 5.60 3.37
CA MET A 49 3.38 7.05 3.51
C MET A 49 3.01 7.72 2.19
N ASN A 50 3.65 7.32 1.08
CA ASN A 50 3.36 7.90 -0.23
C ASN A 50 2.04 7.41 -0.84
N VAL A 51 1.53 6.25 -0.41
CA VAL A 51 0.15 5.83 -0.71
C VAL A 51 -0.83 6.73 0.03
N GLU A 52 -0.67 6.93 1.34
CA GLU A 52 -1.56 7.80 2.15
C GLU A 52 -1.55 9.26 1.68
N LEU A 53 -0.39 9.76 1.25
CA LEU A 53 -0.24 11.11 0.68
C LEU A 53 -0.72 11.23 -0.77
N HIS A 54 -1.26 10.17 -1.36
CA HIS A 54 -1.73 10.15 -2.74
C HIS A 54 -0.63 10.52 -3.77
N ASN A 55 0.63 10.18 -3.47
CA ASN A 55 1.76 10.30 -4.40
C ASN A 55 1.93 9.02 -5.24
N ILE A 56 1.72 7.86 -4.61
CA ILE A 56 1.58 6.56 -5.29
C ILE A 56 0.08 6.30 -5.41
N ARG A 57 -0.37 6.04 -6.63
CA ARG A 57 -1.79 5.88 -6.99
C ARG A 57 -1.97 4.64 -7.83
N ASP A 58 -3.21 4.17 -7.91
CA ASP A 58 -3.63 3.09 -8.81
C ASP A 58 -2.75 1.84 -8.70
N PHE A 59 -2.23 1.55 -7.50
CA PHE A 59 -1.50 0.32 -7.25
C PHE A 59 -2.52 -0.82 -7.10
N GLU A 60 -2.30 -1.92 -7.81
CA GLU A 60 -3.20 -3.08 -7.73
C GLU A 60 -2.91 -3.95 -6.51
N VAL A 61 -1.65 -4.03 -6.12
CA VAL A 61 -1.17 -4.86 -5.00
C VAL A 61 -0.06 -4.16 -4.23
N VAL A 62 0.05 -4.48 -2.94
CA VAL A 62 1.22 -4.11 -2.13
C VAL A 62 2.48 -4.74 -2.76
N PRO A 63 3.61 -4.01 -2.87
CA PRO A 63 4.88 -4.60 -3.28
C PRO A 63 5.20 -5.85 -2.47
N GLU A 64 5.58 -6.93 -3.15
CA GLU A 64 5.75 -8.25 -2.53
C GLU A 64 6.69 -8.20 -1.31
N GLU A 65 7.78 -7.45 -1.42
CA GLU A 65 8.76 -7.26 -0.35
C GLU A 65 8.19 -6.52 0.88
N CYS A 66 7.09 -5.79 0.72
CA CYS A 66 6.43 -5.00 1.76
C CYS A 66 5.20 -5.66 2.38
N VAL A 67 4.72 -6.78 1.85
CA VAL A 67 3.51 -7.47 2.35
C VAL A 67 3.62 -7.77 3.85
N GLN A 68 4.75 -8.30 4.31
CA GLN A 68 4.95 -8.60 5.73
C GLN A 68 4.99 -7.32 6.59
N TYR A 69 5.59 -6.24 6.09
CA TYR A 69 5.64 -4.97 6.78
C TYR A 69 4.23 -4.37 6.94
N ILE A 70 3.45 -4.33 5.85
CA ILE A 70 2.09 -3.81 5.85
C ILE A 70 1.19 -4.66 6.73
N GLY A 71 1.24 -5.99 6.63
CA GLY A 71 0.47 -6.88 7.51
C GLY A 71 0.74 -6.62 9.00
N LYS A 72 2.01 -6.41 9.38
CA LYS A 72 2.35 -6.02 10.75
C LYS A 72 1.75 -4.66 11.11
N TYR A 73 1.87 -3.67 10.23
CA TYR A 73 1.29 -2.34 10.45
C TYR A 73 -0.22 -2.41 10.71
N MET A 74 -0.98 -3.09 9.86
CA MET A 74 -2.46 -3.20 9.98
C MET A 74 -2.90 -3.80 11.33
N THR A 75 -2.09 -4.68 11.92
CA THR A 75 -2.38 -5.26 13.25
C THR A 75 -1.71 -4.55 14.43
N SER A 76 -0.91 -3.52 14.15
CA SER A 76 -0.09 -2.84 15.15
C SER A 76 -0.87 -1.76 15.91
N THR A 77 -0.29 -1.32 17.04
CA THR A 77 -0.73 -0.10 17.73
C THR A 77 -0.64 1.14 16.84
N GLN A 78 0.30 1.18 15.88
CA GLN A 78 0.47 2.35 15.01
C GLN A 78 -0.75 2.57 14.13
N TYR A 79 -1.34 1.52 13.54
CA TYR A 79 -2.57 1.65 12.76
C TYR A 79 -3.71 2.26 13.59
N LYS A 80 -3.88 1.76 14.83
CA LYS A 80 -4.91 2.29 15.75
C LYS A 80 -4.69 3.76 16.09
N VAL A 81 -3.45 4.14 16.42
CA VAL A 81 -3.10 5.52 16.77
C VAL A 81 -3.25 6.45 15.55
N ASP A 82 -2.88 5.98 14.35
CA ASP A 82 -3.09 6.73 13.11
C ASP A 82 -4.60 6.97 12.86
N SER A 83 -5.45 5.96 13.07
CA SER A 83 -6.92 6.08 12.96
C SER A 83 -7.51 7.01 14.03
N GLU A 84 -7.11 6.87 15.29
CA GLU A 84 -7.54 7.74 16.39
C GLU A 84 -7.20 9.21 16.10
N ARG A 85 -6.01 9.47 15.55
CA ARG A 85 -5.59 10.83 15.20
C ARG A 85 -6.49 11.47 14.15
N THR A 86 -6.94 10.69 13.17
CA THR A 86 -7.91 11.14 12.15
C THR A 86 -9.27 11.47 12.78
N ILE A 87 -9.77 10.60 13.66
CA ILE A 87 -11.03 10.81 14.38
C ILE A 87 -10.97 12.08 15.24
N ASP A 88 -9.86 12.31 15.93
CA ASP A 88 -9.65 13.51 16.74
C ASP A 88 -9.72 14.79 15.90
N GLU A 89 -9.05 14.84 14.75
CA GLU A 89 -9.13 15.99 13.84
C GLU A 89 -10.54 16.20 13.28
N CYS A 90 -11.22 15.12 12.87
CA CYS A 90 -12.61 15.21 12.39
C CYS A 90 -13.52 15.77 13.50
N THR A 91 -13.31 15.35 14.73
CA THR A 91 -14.07 15.81 15.91
C THR A 91 -13.81 17.29 16.17
N VAL A 92 -12.55 17.73 16.17
CA VAL A 92 -12.20 19.15 16.30
C VAL A 92 -12.87 19.95 15.20
N HIS A 93 -12.73 19.55 13.93
CA HIS A 93 -13.34 20.23 12.80
C HIS A 93 -14.86 20.38 12.96
N MET A 94 -15.54 19.28 13.35
CA MET A 94 -16.98 19.27 13.58
C MET A 94 -17.40 20.32 14.61
N PHE A 95 -16.69 20.46 15.73
CA PHE A 95 -17.07 21.39 16.79
C PHE A 95 -16.57 22.82 16.60
N THR A 96 -15.50 23.04 15.84
CA THR A 96 -14.88 24.37 15.70
C THR A 96 -15.15 25.06 14.37
N SER A 97 -15.52 24.31 13.33
CA SER A 97 -15.57 24.82 11.95
C SER A 97 -16.90 24.64 11.25
N CYS A 98 -17.82 23.84 11.79
CA CYS A 98 -19.16 23.68 11.24
C CYS A 98 -20.18 24.58 11.95
N ASP A 99 -21.01 25.29 11.18
CA ASP A 99 -22.13 26.09 11.70
C ASP A 99 -23.43 25.27 11.63
N PHE A 100 -23.88 24.76 12.78
CA PHE A 100 -25.06 23.90 12.89
C PHE A 100 -26.33 24.75 12.94
N LYS A 101 -27.19 24.61 11.92
CA LYS A 101 -28.41 25.43 11.76
C LYS A 101 -29.58 24.98 12.62
N LYS A 102 -29.43 23.89 13.38
CA LYS A 102 -30.49 23.27 14.23
C LYS A 102 -31.79 22.99 13.48
N ASP A 103 -31.72 22.76 12.17
CA ASP A 103 -32.86 22.42 11.32
C ASP A 103 -33.05 20.90 11.15
N GLY A 104 -32.21 20.11 11.81
CA GLY A 104 -32.22 18.65 11.79
C GLY A 104 -31.69 18.05 10.49
N LYS A 105 -30.99 18.82 9.66
CA LYS A 105 -30.47 18.38 8.35
C LYS A 105 -28.96 18.20 8.33
N ASP A 106 -28.28 18.51 9.42
CA ASP A 106 -26.84 18.29 9.55
C ASP A 106 -26.54 16.78 9.51
N ALA A 107 -25.63 16.38 8.63
CA ALA A 107 -25.31 14.98 8.39
C ALA A 107 -23.80 14.78 8.19
N TRP A 108 -23.31 13.61 8.59
CA TRP A 108 -21.95 13.15 8.33
C TRP A 108 -22.02 11.86 7.53
N ILE A 109 -21.20 11.76 6.49
CA ILE A 109 -21.16 10.60 5.59
C ILE A 109 -19.92 9.79 5.94
N PHE A 110 -20.11 8.49 6.12
CA PHE A 110 -19.04 7.54 6.37
C PHE A 110 -19.06 6.48 5.27
N ASP A 111 -17.88 6.06 4.86
CA ASP A 111 -17.71 4.80 4.15
C ASP A 111 -17.83 3.62 5.12
N ILE A 112 -18.00 2.41 4.60
CA ILE A 112 -18.19 1.19 5.41
C ILE A 112 -16.87 0.43 5.56
N ASP A 113 -16.39 -0.17 4.47
CA ASP A 113 -15.23 -1.08 4.52
C ASP A 113 -13.94 -0.29 4.77
N ASP A 114 -13.09 -0.76 5.68
CA ASP A 114 -11.82 -0.14 6.09
C ASP A 114 -11.96 1.28 6.71
N THR A 115 -13.20 1.74 6.94
CA THR A 115 -13.52 2.99 7.66
C THR A 115 -14.30 2.71 8.95
N LEU A 116 -15.38 1.92 8.86
CA LEU A 116 -16.20 1.53 10.00
C LEU A 116 -16.05 0.04 10.35
N LEU A 117 -15.84 -0.83 9.35
CA LEU A 117 -15.78 -2.30 9.48
C LEU A 117 -14.46 -2.87 8.97
#